data_AF-A0A4U1FWG7-F1
#
_entry.id   AF-A0A4U1FWG7-F1
#
_cell.length_a   1.000
_cell.length_b   1.000
_cell.length_c   1.000
_cell.angle_alpha   90.00
_cell.angle_beta   90.00
_cell.angle_gamma   90.00
#
_symmetry.space_group_name_H-M   'P 1'
#
loop_
_entity.id
_entity.type
_entity.pdbx_description
1 polymer ?
#
loop_
_entity_poly.entity_id
_entity_poly.type
_entity_poly.pdbx_seq_one_letter_code
_entity_poly.pdbx_strand_id
1 'polypeptide(L)'
;MAKEKKTADAVAEAQAAPAIEFVGNVNVPLEIREEIVKKAEALKAEHKLRKIFIIVVEGEEGDDKPFYIAYMRRPSLMHFSQYMNFAQKDVIQANKMLATNVFLAGDRELVDDDELFLYGAMNQLTSLIEARNAEMVKK
;
A
#
# COMPACT_ATOMS: atom_id res chain seq x y z
N MET A 1 53.05 2.34 -17.33
CA MET A 1 52.09 3.47 -17.36
C MET A 1 50.70 2.85 -17.21
N ALA A 2 50.21 2.73 -15.97
CA ALA A 2 49.16 3.60 -15.40
C ALA A 2 47.78 3.35 -16.07
N LYS A 3 46.72 2.91 -15.41
CA LYS A 3 46.34 2.81 -13.99
C LYS A 3 45.18 1.81 -13.86
N GLU A 4 45.20 1.00 -12.81
CA GLU A 4 44.01 0.42 -12.18
C GLU A 4 43.07 1.51 -11.61
N LYS A 5 41.75 1.25 -11.69
CA LYS A 5 40.64 1.67 -10.79
C LYS A 5 39.33 1.41 -11.57
N LYS A 6 38.28 0.78 -11.05
CA LYS A 6 37.98 0.29 -9.71
C LYS A 6 36.74 -0.61 -9.84
N THR A 7 36.83 -1.80 -9.26
CA THR A 7 35.69 -2.57 -8.74
C THR A 7 34.94 -1.74 -7.69
N ALA A 8 33.61 -1.80 -7.67
CA ALA A 8 32.72 -1.61 -6.50
C ALA A 8 31.31 -1.35 -7.04
N ASP A 9 30.41 -2.33 -6.95
CA ASP A 9 29.39 -2.35 -5.89
C ASP A 9 28.35 -1.24 -6.04
N ALA A 10 27.25 -1.57 -6.71
CA ALA A 10 25.93 -1.18 -6.26
C ALA A 10 25.14 -2.49 -6.10
N VAL A 11 25.62 -3.34 -5.17
CA VAL A 11 24.88 -3.66 -3.94
C VAL A 11 23.40 -3.86 -4.27
N ALA A 12 23.05 -5.13 -4.48
CA ALA A 12 21.79 -5.67 -4.01
C ALA A 12 21.62 -5.23 -2.54
N GLU A 13 21.08 -4.04 -2.33
CA GLU A 13 20.49 -3.73 -1.05
C GLU A 13 19.30 -4.67 -0.96
N ALA A 14 19.47 -5.70 -0.14
CA ALA A 14 18.38 -6.22 0.65
C ALA A 14 17.82 -5.05 1.47
N GLN A 15 17.09 -4.14 0.81
CA GLN A 15 16.28 -3.15 1.47
C GLN A 15 15.29 -3.96 2.29
N ALA A 16 15.50 -3.98 3.59
CA ALA A 16 14.44 -4.30 4.53
C ALA A 16 13.25 -3.45 4.07
N ALA A 17 12.26 -4.09 3.43
CA ALA A 17 11.19 -3.38 2.74
C ALA A 17 10.69 -2.27 3.65
N PRO A 18 10.64 -1.00 3.17
CA PRO A 18 10.42 0.14 4.04
C PRO A 18 9.18 -0.10 4.90
N ALA A 19 9.27 0.19 6.19
CA ALA A 19 8.19 -0.08 7.14
C ALA A 19 6.91 0.75 6.86
N ILE A 20 7.02 1.70 5.93
CA ILE A 20 5.96 2.49 5.33
C ILE A 20 6.10 2.30 3.83
N GLU A 21 5.05 1.82 3.17
CA GLU A 21 5.03 1.57 1.72
C GLU A 21 3.90 2.40 1.10
N PHE A 22 4.26 3.26 0.16
CA PHE A 22 3.32 3.97 -0.71
C PHE A 22 2.91 3.02 -1.83
N VAL A 23 1.61 2.80 -2.00
CA VAL A 23 1.06 1.94 -3.04
C VAL A 23 0.54 2.87 -4.15
N GLY A 24 1.37 3.09 -5.17
CA GLY A 24 1.07 3.98 -6.32
C GLY A 24 2.24 4.89 -6.74
N ASN A 25 2.22 5.37 -7.99
CA ASN A 25 3.21 6.28 -8.58
C ASN A 25 2.72 7.74 -8.64
N VAL A 26 1.98 8.19 -7.63
CA VAL A 26 1.43 9.56 -7.60
C VAL A 26 2.53 10.54 -7.18
N ASN A 27 2.69 11.65 -7.91
CA ASN A 27 3.68 12.68 -7.61
C ASN A 27 3.16 13.61 -6.50
N VAL A 28 3.24 13.14 -5.26
CA VAL A 28 2.79 13.87 -4.08
C VAL A 28 3.84 14.92 -3.68
N PRO A 29 3.45 16.19 -3.44
CA PRO A 29 4.36 17.22 -2.91
C PRO A 29 5.09 16.78 -1.63
N LEU A 30 6.34 17.24 -1.46
CA LEU A 30 7.19 16.83 -0.33
C LEU A 30 6.53 17.08 1.04
N GLU A 31 5.90 18.23 1.21
CA GLU A 31 5.23 18.63 2.46
C GLU A 31 4.11 17.64 2.84
N ILE A 32 3.24 17.31 1.87
CA ILE A 32 2.17 16.32 2.05
C ILE A 32 2.78 14.95 2.36
N ARG A 33 3.89 14.59 1.69
CA ARG A 33 4.59 13.32 1.94
C ARG A 33 5.11 13.21 3.37
N GLU A 34 5.66 14.29 3.92
CA GLU A 34 6.15 14.36 5.30
C GLU A 34 4.99 14.22 6.30
N GLU A 35 3.86 14.88 6.05
CA GLU A 35 2.65 14.74 6.88
C GLU A 35 2.11 13.30 6.85
N ILE A 36 2.08 12.69 5.66
CA ILE A 36 1.66 11.31 5.49
C ILE A 36 2.55 10.37 6.30
N VAL A 37 3.86 10.51 6.18
CA VAL A 37 4.83 9.68 6.92
C VAL A 37 4.66 9.87 8.42
N LYS A 38 4.54 11.11 8.89
CA LYS A 38 4.35 11.42 10.31
C LYS A 38 3.08 10.77 10.87
N LYS A 39 1.97 10.84 10.12
CA LYS A 39 0.70 10.19 10.51
C LYS A 39 0.80 8.67 10.47
N ALA A 40 1.48 8.11 9.47
CA ALA A 40 1.74 6.67 9.41
C ALA A 40 2.59 6.19 10.60
N GLU A 41 3.63 6.93 11.00
CA GLU A 41 4.43 6.57 12.18
C GLU A 41 3.62 6.59 13.47
N ALA A 42 2.77 7.60 13.65
CA ALA A 42 1.86 7.68 14.80
C ALA A 42 0.91 6.48 14.85
N LEU A 43 0.23 6.17 13.74
CA LEU A 43 -0.68 5.01 13.63
C LEU A 43 0.06 3.68 13.83
N LYS A 44 1.30 3.58 13.36
CA LYS A 44 2.13 2.38 13.53
C LYS A 44 2.43 2.14 15.00
N ALA A 45 2.78 3.19 15.74
CA ALA A 45 3.03 3.13 17.17
C ALA A 45 1.76 2.84 17.97
N GLU A 46 0.66 3.53 17.67
CA GLU A 46 -0.65 3.38 18.33
C GLU A 46 -1.18 1.95 18.22
N HIS A 47 -1.19 1.40 17.01
CA HIS A 47 -1.71 0.06 16.74
C HIS A 47 -0.66 -1.06 16.87
N LYS A 48 0.58 -0.72 17.28
CA LYS A 48 1.73 -1.65 17.40
C LYS A 48 1.95 -2.48 16.13
N LEU A 49 1.84 -1.84 14.97
CA LEU A 49 1.91 -2.49 13.67
C LEU A 49 3.37 -2.60 13.21
N ARG A 50 3.70 -3.71 12.54
CA ARG A 50 5.02 -3.88 11.91
C ARG A 50 5.17 -3.02 10.66
N LYS A 51 4.07 -2.83 9.92
CA LYS A 51 4.04 -2.12 8.65
C LYS A 51 2.66 -1.47 8.44
N ILE A 52 2.66 -0.30 7.84
CA ILE A 52 1.47 0.39 7.33
C ILE A 52 1.62 0.57 5.82
N PHE A 53 0.52 0.35 5.11
CA PHE A 53 0.40 0.60 3.69
C PHE A 53 -0.40 1.88 3.50
N ILE A 54 0.03 2.73 2.58
CA ILE A 54 -0.65 4.00 2.30
C ILE A 54 -1.10 3.96 0.85
N ILE A 55 -2.39 4.17 0.64
CA ILE A 55 -2.98 4.39 -0.69
C ILE A 55 -3.15 5.90 -0.85
N VAL A 56 -2.62 6.43 -1.95
CA VAL A 56 -2.83 7.82 -2.34
C VAL A 56 -3.47 7.83 -3.72
N VAL A 57 -4.60 8.52 -3.84
CA VAL A 57 -5.32 8.73 -5.10
C VAL A 57 -5.37 10.23 -5.36
N GLU A 58 -5.01 10.63 -6.57
CA GLU A 58 -5.16 12.01 -7.03
C GLU A 58 -6.62 12.24 -7.40
N GLY A 59 -7.21 13.33 -6.90
CA GLY A 59 -8.57 13.71 -7.24
C GLY A 59 -8.66 14.31 -8.65
N GLU A 60 -9.82 14.18 -9.28
CA GLU A 60 -10.11 14.71 -10.60
C GLU A 60 -10.84 16.07 -10.56
N GLU A 61 -11.06 16.67 -11.73
CA GLU A 61 -11.79 17.94 -11.83
C GLU A 61 -13.25 17.76 -11.40
N GLY A 62 -13.59 18.33 -10.23
CA GLY A 62 -14.90 18.17 -9.60
C GLY A 62 -14.84 17.49 -8.23
N ASP A 63 -13.71 16.89 -7.88
CA ASP A 63 -13.49 16.31 -6.56
C ASP A 63 -13.24 17.37 -5.48
N ASP A 64 -13.59 17.02 -4.25
CA ASP A 64 -13.44 17.89 -3.07
C ASP A 64 -11.98 18.09 -2.66
N LYS A 65 -11.09 17.15 -3.01
CA LYS A 65 -9.69 17.13 -2.57
C LYS A 65 -8.75 16.81 -3.73
N PRO A 66 -7.56 17.44 -3.77
CA PRO A 66 -6.54 17.11 -4.76
C PRO A 66 -5.90 15.74 -4.52
N PHE A 67 -5.86 15.28 -3.27
CA PHE A 67 -5.36 13.96 -2.91
C PHE A 67 -6.22 13.35 -1.82
N TYR A 68 -6.58 12.09 -2.03
CA TYR A 68 -7.23 11.23 -1.06
C TYR A 68 -6.20 10.23 -0.53
N ILE A 69 -6.12 10.08 0.79
CA ILE A 69 -5.09 9.29 1.46
C ILE A 69 -5.74 8.30 2.43
N ALA A 70 -5.49 7.00 2.25
CA ALA A 70 -5.92 5.96 3.17
C ALA A 70 -4.73 5.22 3.79
N TYR A 71 -4.81 4.99 5.09
CA TYR A 71 -3.83 4.22 5.87
C TYR A 71 -4.40 2.84 6.16
N MET A 72 -3.70 1.81 5.71
CA MET A 72 -4.14 0.42 5.77
C MET A 72 -3.17 -0.42 6.60
N ARG A 73 -3.69 -1.34 7.41
CA ARG A 73 -2.90 -2.37 8.07
C ARG A 73 -2.66 -3.54 7.12
N ARG A 74 -1.62 -4.34 7.40
CA ARG A 74 -1.44 -5.61 6.69
C ARG A 74 -2.65 -6.52 6.90
N PRO A 75 -3.22 -7.11 5.83
CA PRO A 75 -4.27 -8.12 6.00
C PRO A 75 -3.75 -9.31 6.83
N SER A 76 -4.59 -9.81 7.74
CA SER A 76 -4.31 -11.01 8.54
C SER A 76 -4.69 -12.27 7.74
N LEU A 77 -4.30 -13.46 8.21
CA LEU A 77 -4.72 -14.73 7.60
C LEU A 77 -6.26 -14.83 7.47
N MET A 78 -6.98 -14.31 8.47
CA MET A 78 -8.44 -14.27 8.45
C MET A 78 -8.96 -13.38 7.31
N HIS A 79 -8.41 -12.17 7.15
CA HIS A 79 -8.80 -11.27 6.06
C HIS A 79 -8.49 -11.89 4.69
N PHE A 80 -7.33 -12.54 4.55
CA PHE A 80 -6.95 -13.27 3.34
C PHE A 80 -7.93 -14.40 3.02
N SER A 81 -8.26 -15.24 4.01
CA SER A 81 -9.22 -16.34 3.81
C SER A 81 -10.59 -15.82 3.42
N GLN A 82 -11.07 -14.75 4.05
CA GLN A 82 -12.33 -14.11 3.67
C GLN A 82 -12.27 -13.57 2.25
N TYR A 83 -11.20 -12.83 1.90
CA TYR A 83 -11.01 -12.31 0.55
C TYR A 83 -11.06 -13.41 -0.49
N MET A 84 -10.31 -14.51 -0.31
CA MET A 84 -10.28 -15.63 -1.26
C MET A 84 -11.63 -16.32 -1.43
N ASN A 85 -12.46 -16.35 -0.38
CA ASN A 85 -13.81 -16.91 -0.46
C ASN A 85 -14.76 -16.01 -1.27
N PHE A 86 -14.67 -14.69 -1.08
CA PHE A 86 -15.51 -13.74 -1.81
C PHE A 86 -15.02 -13.54 -3.25
N ALA A 87 -13.71 -13.47 -3.48
CA ALA A 87 -13.10 -13.20 -4.78
C ALA A 87 -13.41 -14.28 -5.83
N GLN A 88 -13.78 -15.50 -5.40
CA GLN A 88 -14.26 -16.55 -6.30
C GLN A 88 -15.64 -16.24 -6.91
N LYS A 89 -16.44 -15.39 -6.26
CA LYS A 89 -17.81 -15.05 -6.67
C LYS A 89 -17.91 -13.62 -7.17
N ASP A 90 -17.31 -12.69 -6.43
CA ASP A 90 -17.39 -11.27 -6.65
C ASP A 90 -16.11 -10.59 -6.15
N VAL A 91 -15.23 -10.27 -7.10
CA VAL A 91 -13.93 -9.64 -6.82
C VAL A 91 -14.10 -8.20 -6.32
N ILE A 92 -15.13 -7.49 -6.77
CA ILE A 92 -15.37 -6.10 -6.36
C ILE A 92 -15.77 -6.08 -4.89
N GLN A 93 -16.75 -6.89 -4.50
CA GLN A 93 -17.18 -7.00 -3.11
C GLN A 93 -16.07 -7.57 -2.21
N ALA A 94 -15.25 -8.50 -2.72
CA ALA A 94 -14.09 -9.00 -1.99
C ALA A 94 -13.08 -7.88 -1.68
N ASN A 95 -12.76 -7.03 -2.67
CA ASN A 95 -11.85 -5.90 -2.48
C ASN A 95 -12.47 -4.85 -1.56
N LYS A 96 -13.77 -4.55 -1.68
CA LYS A 96 -14.45 -3.58 -0.82
C LYS A 96 -14.43 -4.03 0.64
N MET A 97 -14.78 -5.29 0.89
CA MET A 97 -14.67 -5.91 2.21
C MET A 97 -13.23 -5.89 2.75
N LEU A 98 -12.25 -6.22 1.91
CA LEU A 98 -10.83 -6.18 2.31
C LEU A 98 -10.43 -4.77 2.72
N ALA A 99 -10.77 -3.76 1.92
CA ALA A 99 -10.49 -2.35 2.18
C ALA A 99 -11.06 -1.92 3.53
N THR A 100 -12.34 -2.18 3.77
CA THR A 100 -13.01 -1.88 5.04
C THR A 100 -12.33 -2.54 6.23
N ASN A 101 -11.96 -3.82 6.10
CA ASN A 101 -11.35 -4.59 7.19
C ASN A 101 -9.91 -4.13 7.52
N VAL A 102 -9.17 -3.65 6.52
CA VAL A 102 -7.77 -3.24 6.71
C VAL A 102 -7.59 -1.74 6.89
N PHE A 103 -8.63 -0.93 6.69
CA PHE A 103 -8.61 0.50 6.95
C PHE A 103 -8.28 0.82 8.41
N LEU A 104 -7.43 1.82 8.61
CA LEU A 104 -7.05 2.37 9.91
C LEU A 104 -7.54 3.81 10.04
N ALA A 105 -7.17 4.66 9.08
CA ALA A 105 -7.46 6.09 9.10
C ALA A 105 -7.32 6.69 7.71
N GLY A 106 -7.66 7.98 7.57
CA GLY A 106 -7.55 8.72 6.32
C GLY A 106 -8.92 9.05 5.73
N ASP A 107 -8.95 9.24 4.42
CA ASP A 107 -10.15 9.57 3.67
C ASP A 107 -10.98 8.29 3.44
N ARG A 108 -12.13 8.22 4.10
CA ARG A 108 -13.06 7.09 3.98
C ARG A 108 -13.70 6.98 2.60
N GLU A 109 -13.72 8.07 1.86
CA GLU A 109 -14.21 8.13 0.48
C GLU A 109 -13.51 7.09 -0.40
N LEU A 110 -12.22 6.81 -0.16
CA LEU A 110 -11.48 5.75 -0.86
C LEU A 110 -12.01 4.32 -0.63
N VAL A 111 -12.95 4.13 0.29
CA VAL A 111 -13.57 2.84 0.61
C VAL A 111 -15.07 2.89 0.39
N ASP A 112 -15.70 4.00 0.74
CA ASP A 112 -17.15 4.13 0.79
C ASP A 112 -17.73 4.65 -0.54
N ASP A 113 -17.01 5.54 -1.25
CA ASP A 113 -17.43 6.06 -2.55
C ASP A 113 -17.08 5.06 -3.67
N ASP A 114 -18.08 4.71 -4.48
CA ASP A 114 -17.93 3.66 -5.49
C ASP A 114 -16.98 4.07 -6.62
N GLU A 115 -16.94 5.33 -7.02
CA GLU A 115 -16.12 5.81 -8.13
C GLU A 115 -14.65 5.88 -7.71
N LEU A 116 -14.36 6.57 -6.60
CA LEU A 116 -13.01 6.65 -6.03
C LEU A 116 -12.47 5.27 -5.65
N PHE A 117 -13.34 4.38 -5.16
CA PHE A 117 -12.94 3.01 -4.85
C PHE A 117 -12.59 2.23 -6.12
N LEU A 118 -13.48 2.16 -7.10
CA LEU A 118 -13.32 1.31 -8.29
C LEU A 118 -12.16 1.78 -9.18
N TYR A 119 -12.01 3.09 -9.37
CA TYR A 119 -11.04 3.64 -10.31
C TYR A 119 -9.74 4.10 -9.64
N GLY A 120 -9.74 4.35 -8.33
CA GLY A 120 -8.56 4.74 -7.56
C GLY A 120 -8.01 3.63 -6.68
N ALA A 121 -8.73 3.28 -5.61
CA ALA A 121 -8.19 2.47 -4.52
C ALA A 121 -8.09 0.96 -4.83
N MET A 122 -9.03 0.40 -5.58
CA MET A 122 -9.16 -1.05 -5.81
C MET A 122 -7.93 -1.67 -6.48
N ASN A 123 -7.33 -0.96 -7.44
CA ASN A 123 -6.12 -1.43 -8.13
C ASN A 123 -4.94 -1.60 -7.15
N GLN A 124 -4.79 -0.68 -6.19
CA GLN A 124 -3.73 -0.72 -5.19
C GLN A 124 -3.97 -1.79 -4.11
N LEU A 125 -5.23 -2.09 -3.80
CA LEU A 125 -5.59 -3.12 -2.83
C LEU A 125 -5.17 -4.53 -3.28
N THR A 126 -5.18 -4.79 -4.58
CA THR A 126 -4.73 -6.07 -5.13
C THR A 126 -3.25 -6.32 -4.79
N SER A 127 -2.41 -5.29 -4.78
CA SER A 127 -1.00 -5.41 -4.37
C SER A 127 -0.81 -5.74 -2.89
N LEU A 128 -1.80 -5.50 -2.01
CA LEU A 128 -1.73 -5.90 -0.59
C LEU A 128 -1.82 -7.41 -0.38
N ILE A 129 -2.44 -8.11 -1.32
CA ILE A 129 -2.71 -9.55 -1.26
C ILE A 129 -1.83 -10.38 -2.19
N GLU A 130 -0.98 -9.73 -2.99
CA GLU A 130 -0.03 -10.44 -3.84
C GLU A 130 0.97 -11.27 -3.02
N ALA A 131 1.23 -12.48 -3.51
CA ALA A 131 2.22 -13.36 -2.93
C ALA A 131 3.61 -12.73 -3.06
N ARG A 132 4.38 -12.73 -1.98
CA ARG A 132 5.80 -12.37 -2.06
C ARG A 132 6.54 -13.44 -2.87
N ASN A 133 7.54 -13.02 -3.64
CA ASN A 133 8.45 -13.92 -4.32
C ASN A 133 8.99 -14.97 -3.34
N ALA A 134 8.64 -16.23 -3.58
CA ALA A 134 9.07 -17.37 -2.78
C ALA A 134 9.71 -18.39 -3.72
N GLU A 135 11.00 -18.64 -3.54
CA GLU A 135 11.72 -19.67 -4.30
C GLU A 135 11.79 -20.95 -3.46
N MET A 136 11.25 -22.04 -4.00
CA MET A 136 11.36 -23.35 -3.40
C MET A 136 12.71 -23.97 -3.80
N VAL A 137 13.69 -23.92 -2.89
CA VAL A 137 14.97 -24.61 -3.09
C VAL A 137 14.76 -26.11 -2.83
N LYS A 138 14.67 -26.91 -3.88
CA LYS A 138 14.71 -28.38 -3.78
C LYS A 138 16.17 -28.81 -3.65
N LYS A 139 16.50 -29.54 -2.56
CA LYS A 139 17.74 -30.31 -2.48
C LYS A 139 17.56 -31.67 -3.12
#